data_AF-A0A448B7Y9-F1
#
_entry.id   AF-A0A448B7Y9-F1
#
_cell.length_a   1.000
_cell.length_b   1.000
_cell.length_c   1.000
_cell.angle_alpha   90.00
_cell.angle_beta   90.00
_cell.angle_gamma   90.00
#
_symmetry.space_group_name_H-M   'P 1'
#
loop_
_entity.id
_entity.type
_entity.pdbx_description
1 polymer ?
#
loop_
_entity_poly.entity_id
_entity_poly.type
_entity_poly.pdbx_seq_one_letter_code
_entity_poly.pdbx_strand_id
1 'polypeptide(L)'
;MNMKKDIIKYIPSLLLLINIFIYLMFHFLFKYDFNRKLYYEFHATVIPILIIVNIFISVLVFIILYKKRYYDIIYYPLFPILFYIVFLLFHYS
;
A
#
# COMPACT_ATOMS: atom_id res chain seq x y z
N MET A 1 26.48 10.44 3.11
CA MET A 1 25.11 9.93 2.85
C MET A 1 24.57 9.35 4.15
N ASN A 2 23.40 9.78 4.63
CA ASN A 2 22.97 9.49 6.00
C ASN A 2 22.02 8.27 5.98
N MET A 3 22.57 7.05 6.11
CA MET A 3 21.89 5.76 5.88
C MET A 3 20.50 5.63 6.52
N LYS A 4 20.28 6.23 7.70
CA LYS A 4 18.98 6.15 8.40
C LYS A 4 17.85 6.88 7.67
N LYS A 5 18.16 7.93 6.89
CA LYS A 5 17.17 8.70 6.12
C LYS A 5 16.73 7.93 4.88
N ASP A 6 17.65 7.19 4.27
CA ASP A 6 17.39 6.40 3.07
C ASP A 6 16.49 5.20 3.34
N ILE A 7 16.45 4.66 4.55
CA ILE A 7 15.59 3.51 4.88
C ILE A 7 14.13 3.95 5.07
N ILE A 8 13.91 5.07 5.76
CA ILE A 8 12.56 5.54 6.13
C ILE A 8 11.70 5.83 4.91
N LYS A 9 12.29 6.37 3.84
CA LYS A 9 11.56 6.73 2.61
C LYS A 9 10.94 5.51 1.90
N TYR A 10 11.48 4.31 2.10
CA TYR A 10 11.00 3.08 1.47
C TYR A 10 9.94 2.32 2.29
N ILE A 11 9.68 2.72 3.55
CA ILE A 11 8.69 2.06 4.40
C ILE A 11 7.31 1.97 3.70
N PRO A 12 6.77 3.05 3.11
CA PRO A 12 5.47 2.99 2.43
C PRO A 12 5.48 2.05 1.22
N SER A 13 6.58 2.04 0.46
CA SER A 13 6.73 1.16 -0.71
C SER A 13 6.86 -0.31 -0.32
N LEU A 14 7.53 -0.61 0.79
CA LEU A 14 7.62 -1.97 1.33
C LEU A 14 6.23 -2.48 1.76
N LEU A 15 5.44 -1.64 2.43
CA LEU A 15 4.07 -1.98 2.83
C LEU A 15 3.16 -2.21 1.61
N LEU A 16 3.32 -1.43 0.55
CA LEU A 16 2.64 -1.68 -0.71
C LEU A 16 2.97 -3.07 -1.26
N LEU A 17 4.25 -3.45 -1.24
CA LEU A 17 4.69 -4.74 -1.73
C LEU A 17 4.11 -5.90 -0.91
N ILE A 18 4.07 -5.74 0.42
CA ILE A 18 3.42 -6.69 1.34
C ILE A 18 1.93 -6.79 1.03
N ASN A 19 1.23 -5.67 0.82
CA ASN A 19 -0.19 -5.68 0.49
C ASN A 19 -0.48 -6.39 -0.84
N ILE A 20 0.35 -6.15 -1.86
CA ILE A 20 0.25 -6.86 -3.15
C ILE A 20 0.47 -8.37 -2.94
N PHE A 21 1.45 -8.75 -2.13
CA PHE A 21 1.73 -10.16 -1.83
C PHE A 21 0.56 -10.84 -1.11
N ILE A 22 -0.02 -10.18 -0.10
CA ILE A 22 -1.22 -10.67 0.61
C ILE A 22 -2.36 -10.85 -0.40
N TYR A 23 -2.63 -9.85 -1.23
CA TYR A 23 -3.67 -9.93 -2.26
C TYR A 23 -3.47 -11.13 -3.19
N LEU A 24 -2.26 -11.32 -3.72
CA LEU A 24 -1.96 -12.44 -4.61
C LEU A 24 -2.12 -13.79 -3.91
N MET A 25 -1.63 -13.93 -2.68
CA MET A 25 -1.74 -15.16 -1.91
C MET A 25 -3.21 -15.57 -1.74
N PHE A 26 -4.06 -14.64 -1.31
CA PHE A 26 -5.50 -14.90 -1.14
C PHE A 26 -6.22 -15.07 -2.48
N HIS A 27 -5.82 -14.35 -3.53
CA HIS A 27 -6.36 -14.55 -4.87
C HIS A 27 -6.13 -15.98 -5.35
N PHE A 28 -4.92 -16.53 -5.18
CA PHE A 28 -4.65 -17.93 -5.51
C PHE A 28 -5.40 -18.90 -4.61
N LEU A 29 -5.47 -18.62 -3.30
CA LEU A 29 -6.20 -19.46 -2.34
C LEU A 29 -7.67 -19.60 -2.73
N PHE A 30 -8.34 -18.49 -3.04
CA PHE A 30 -9.74 -18.48 -3.44
C PHE A 30 -9.98 -18.95 -4.89
N LYS A 31 -8.96 -18.92 -5.76
CA LYS A 31 -9.08 -19.51 -7.10
C LYS A 31 -9.33 -21.02 -7.04
N TYR A 32 -8.80 -21.69 -6.02
CA TYR A 32 -8.92 -23.14 -5.84
C TYR A 32 -9.95 -23.54 -4.78
N ASP A 33 -10.47 -22.59 -4.00
CA ASP A 33 -11.44 -22.83 -2.93
C ASP A 33 -12.82 -22.26 -3.27
N PHE A 34 -13.86 -23.10 -3.24
CA PHE A 34 -15.23 -22.75 -3.65
C PHE A 34 -15.97 -21.87 -2.63
N ASN A 35 -15.33 -21.47 -1.52
CA ASN A 35 -15.98 -20.69 -0.48
C ASN A 35 -16.14 -19.21 -0.87
N ARG A 36 -17.16 -18.95 -1.71
CA ARG A 36 -17.52 -17.62 -2.22
C ARG A 36 -17.69 -16.59 -1.11
N LYS A 37 -18.17 -16.99 0.08
CA LYS A 37 -18.40 -16.07 1.20
C LYS A 37 -17.09 -15.44 1.69
N LEU A 38 -16.04 -16.24 1.89
CA LEU A 38 -14.71 -15.75 2.29
C LEU A 38 -14.08 -14.88 1.19
N TYR A 39 -14.27 -15.23 -0.08
CA TYR A 39 -13.83 -14.39 -1.20
C TYR A 39 -14.48 -13.00 -1.16
N TYR A 40 -15.80 -12.93 -0.96
CA TYR A 40 -16.51 -11.66 -0.86
C TYR A 40 -16.11 -10.85 0.38
N GLU A 41 -16.00 -11.48 1.55
CA GLU A 41 -15.54 -10.80 2.76
C GLU A 41 -14.12 -10.23 2.58
N PHE A 42 -13.21 -10.98 1.97
CA PHE A 42 -11.86 -10.52 1.69
C PHE A 42 -11.84 -9.30 0.76
N HIS A 43 -12.60 -9.33 -0.34
CA HIS A 43 -12.62 -8.22 -1.30
C HIS A 43 -13.38 -6.99 -0.78
N ALA A 44 -14.45 -7.18 0.00
CA ALA A 44 -15.27 -6.08 0.49
C ALA A 44 -14.72 -5.42 1.76
N THR A 45 -13.92 -6.12 2.58
CA THR A 45 -13.46 -5.61 3.87
C THR A 45 -11.93 -5.54 3.96
N VAL A 46 -11.25 -6.66 3.74
CA VAL A 46 -9.80 -6.76 3.97
C VAL A 46 -9.02 -5.91 2.98
N ILE A 47 -9.34 -5.98 1.67
CA ILE A 47 -8.66 -5.18 0.65
C ILE A 47 -8.78 -3.66 0.94
N PRO A 48 -9.98 -3.09 1.15
CA PRO A 48 -10.11 -1.67 1.49
C PRO A 48 -9.32 -1.28 2.75
N ILE A 49 -9.33 -2.10 3.80
CA ILE A 49 -8.56 -1.83 5.02
C ILE A 49 -7.06 -1.76 4.71
N LEU A 50 -6.52 -2.72 3.97
CA LEU A 50 -5.10 -2.74 3.58
C LEU A 50 -4.72 -1.49 2.77
N ILE A 51 -5.59 -1.07 1.85
CA ILE A 51 -5.39 0.17 1.05
C ILE A 51 -5.35 1.40 1.97
N ILE A 52 -6.36 1.57 2.83
CA ILE A 52 -6.48 2.73 3.74
C ILE A 52 -5.28 2.80 4.68
N VAL A 53 -4.89 1.69 5.29
CA VAL A 53 -3.74 1.62 6.21
C VAL A 53 -2.46 2.06 5.51
N ASN A 54 -2.24 1.60 4.27
CA ASN A 54 -1.03 1.95 3.53
C ASN A 54 -1.03 3.43 3.09
N ILE A 55 -2.17 3.97 2.66
CA ILE A 55 -2.32 5.41 2.39
C ILE A 55 -2.03 6.22 3.66
N PHE A 56 -2.59 5.82 4.80
CA PHE A 56 -2.36 6.51 6.07
C PHE A 56 -0.87 6.54 6.45
N ILE A 57 -0.18 5.39 6.35
CA ILE A 57 1.25 5.30 6.65
C ILE A 57 2.07 6.14 5.65
N SER A 58 1.70 6.12 4.37
CA SER A 58 2.32 6.95 3.33
C SER A 58 2.26 8.43 3.66
N VAL A 59 1.08 8.94 4.05
CA VAL A 59 0.89 10.34 4.48
C VAL A 59 1.69 10.65 5.75
N LEU A 60 1.70 9.73 6.72
CA LEU A 60 2.43 9.93 7.97
C LEU A 60 3.95 10.03 7.73
N VAL A 61 4.51 9.16 6.88
CA VAL A 61 5.92 9.23 6.49
C VAL A 61 6.21 10.50 5.70
N PHE A 62 5.32 10.92 4.79
CA PHE A 62 5.45 12.20 4.07
C PHE A 62 5.55 13.38 5.05
N ILE A 63 4.65 13.47 6.03
CA ILE A 63 4.65 14.53 7.05
C ILE A 63 5.94 14.51 7.87
N ILE A 64 6.44 13.32 8.23
CA ILE A 64 7.71 13.18 8.97
C ILE A 64 8.88 13.70 8.14
N LEU A 65 8.98 13.33 6.86
CA LEU A 65 10.04 13.79 5.96
C LEU A 65 9.95 15.30 5.73
N TYR A 66 8.74 15.83 5.57
CA TYR A 66 8.47 17.26 5.46
C TYR A 66 8.98 18.04 6.69
N LYS A 67 8.59 17.61 7.90
CA LYS A 67 9.01 18.25 9.15
C LYS A 67 10.53 18.21 9.34
N LYS A 68 11.19 17.15 8.86
CA LYS A 68 12.65 17.02 8.91
C LYS A 68 13.39 17.74 7.76
N ARG A 69 12.66 18.45 6.89
CA ARG A 69 13.19 19.18 5.72
C ARG A 69 13.97 18.29 4.74
N TYR A 70 13.55 17.04 4.57
CA TYR A 70 14.15 16.09 3.62
C TYR A 70 13.36 16.06 2.31
N TYR A 71 13.39 17.19 1.59
CA TYR A 71 12.62 17.40 0.36
C TYR A 71 13.12 16.57 -0.82
N ASP A 72 14.40 16.21 -0.81
CA ASP A 72 15.08 15.36 -1.79
C ASP A 72 14.49 13.95 -1.90
N ILE A 73 13.80 13.49 -0.86
CA ILE A 73 13.25 12.12 -0.77
C ILE A 73 11.77 12.09 -0.41
N ILE A 74 11.10 13.25 -0.38
CA ILE A 74 9.71 13.38 0.08
C ILE A 74 8.70 12.79 -0.91
N TYR A 75 9.09 12.54 -2.16
CA TYR A 75 8.23 11.97 -3.18
C TYR A 75 8.06 10.44 -3.05
N TYR A 76 8.98 9.73 -2.39
CA TYR A 76 8.90 8.27 -2.25
C TYR A 76 7.63 7.80 -1.53
N PRO A 77 7.21 8.41 -0.40
CA PRO A 77 5.95 8.06 0.25
C PRO A 77 4.70 8.37 -0.59
N LEU A 78 4.77 9.18 -1.64
CA LEU A 78 3.62 9.45 -2.50
C LEU A 78 3.34 8.30 -3.48
N PHE A 79 4.34 7.47 -3.75
CA PHE A 79 4.23 6.37 -4.72
C PHE A 79 3.08 5.39 -4.42
N PRO A 80 2.89 4.89 -3.18
CA PRO A 80 1.77 4.00 -2.88
C PRO A 80 0.41 4.66 -3.07
N ILE A 81 0.29 5.96 -2.77
CA ILE A 81 -0.96 6.71 -2.96
C ILE A 81 -1.29 6.77 -4.44
N LEU A 82 -0.33 7.15 -5.29
CA LEU A 82 -0.50 7.17 -6.75
C LEU A 82 -0.85 5.79 -7.30
N PHE A 83 -0.17 4.74 -6.82
CA PHE A 83 -0.46 3.36 -7.21
C PHE A 83 -1.92 2.99 -6.93
N TYR A 84 -2.44 3.30 -5.74
CA TYR A 84 -3.83 2.97 -5.40
C TYR A 84 -4.84 3.79 -6.19
N ILE A 85 -4.56 5.07 -6.48
CA ILE A 85 -5.43 5.88 -7.36
C ILE A 85 -5.53 5.23 -8.73
N VAL A 86 -4.40 4.86 -9.33
CA VAL A 86 -4.35 4.16 -10.63
C VAL A 86 -5.09 2.83 -10.56
N PHE A 87 -4.82 2.02 -9.53
CA PHE A 87 -5.47 0.73 -9.33
C PHE A 87 -7.00 0.85 -9.23
N LEU A 88 -7.50 1.83 -8.47
CA LEU A 88 -8.93 2.09 -8.35
C LEU A 88 -9.54 2.55 -9.69
N LEU A 89 -8.87 3.42 -10.44
CA LEU A 89 -9.37 3.87 -11.74
C LEU A 89 -9.49 2.72 -12.75
N PHE A 90 -8.51 1.82 -12.79
CA PHE A 90 -8.51 0.69 -13.73
C PHE A 90 -9.38 -0.49 -13.29
N HIS A 91 -9.65 -0.65 -11.99
CA HIS A 91 -10.48 -1.76 -11.50
C HIS A 91 -11.98 -1.44 -11.46
N TYR A 92 -12.34 -0.15 -11.43
CA TYR A 92 -13.73 0.31 -11.37
C TYR A 92 -14.24 1.00 -12.67
N SER A 93 -13.43 1.10 -13.74
CA SER A 93 -13.87 1.42 -15.12
C SER A 93 -14.20 0.16 -15.90
#